data_AF-A0A453MQL4-F1
#
_entry.id   AF-A0A453MQL4-F1
#
_cell.length_a   1.000
_cell.length_b   1.000
_cell.length_c   1.000
_cell.angle_alpha   90.00
_cell.angle_beta   90.00
_cell.angle_gamma   90.00
#
_symmetry.space_group_name_H-M   'P 1'
#
loop_
_entity.id
_entity.type
_entity.pdbx_description
1 polymer ?
#
loop_
_entity_poly.entity_id
_entity_poly.type
_entity_poly.pdbx_seq_one_letter_code
_entity_poly.pdbx_strand_id
1 'polypeptide(L)'
;TMNPEMIRLAEEQMRRMSPDDLARMQRQLASNPDLVKLASESMRNMTPQDLKLAAQQLNQTSPEEMLSIAEKLTMAKPEEFAAMKAQADAQISHAISGAKALKQQGNELHGRGRYAEAATKYDLAKDSLKNVPSAAAHTLRVQCSLNLMSCYMKSGRFEDCVNEGSEVLLGNDDSRNDVVKAYYRRGQAYRGLRNLQAAVADLSKAHEISPEDETIAEVLRDTEGELAAEGTMPKGVVIEEVVEELPKGVVIEEQRAR
;
A
#
# COMPACT_ATOMS: atom_id res chain seq x y z
N THR A 1 -26.75 5.69 14.05
CA THR A 1 -27.36 4.54 13.33
C THR A 1 -26.24 3.78 12.66
N MET A 2 -26.25 2.43 12.66
CA MET A 2 -25.17 1.64 12.06
C MET A 2 -25.14 1.83 10.53
N ASN A 3 -23.94 1.96 9.95
CA ASN A 3 -23.72 2.07 8.50
C ASN A 3 -24.26 0.79 7.80
N PRO A 4 -25.01 0.89 6.68
CA PRO A 4 -25.47 -0.26 5.89
C PRO A 4 -24.39 -1.31 5.58
N GLU A 5 -23.14 -0.92 5.35
CA GLU A 5 -22.04 -1.87 5.15
C GLU A 5 -21.73 -2.71 6.40
N MET A 6 -21.83 -2.11 7.58
CA MET A 6 -21.61 -2.80 8.85
C MET A 6 -22.72 -3.82 9.11
N ILE A 7 -23.97 -3.50 8.74
CA ILE A 7 -25.10 -4.43 8.86
C ILE A 7 -24.87 -5.64 7.95
N ARG A 8 -24.52 -5.41 6.68
CA ARG A 8 -24.22 -6.48 5.72
C ARG A 8 -23.10 -7.39 6.22
N LEU A 9 -22.04 -6.80 6.77
CA LEU A 9 -20.92 -7.58 7.29
C LEU A 9 -21.30 -8.38 8.53
N ALA A 10 -22.06 -7.79 9.45
CA ALA A 10 -22.56 -8.50 10.62
C ALA A 10 -23.45 -9.70 10.20
N GLU A 11 -24.32 -9.50 9.20
CA GLU A 11 -25.12 -10.57 8.60
C GLU A 11 -24.26 -11.67 7.96
N GLU A 12 -23.19 -11.29 7.25
CA GLU A 12 -22.25 -12.23 6.65
C GLU A 12 -21.52 -13.07 7.71
N GLN A 13 -21.08 -12.47 8.82
CA GLN A 13 -20.50 -13.22 9.94
C GLN A 13 -21.53 -14.16 10.58
N MET A 14 -22.76 -13.70 10.80
CA MET A 14 -23.83 -14.55 11.35
C MET A 14 -24.15 -15.75 10.45
N ARG A 15 -24.02 -15.61 9.12
CA ARG A 15 -24.17 -16.73 8.17
C ARG A 15 -23.04 -17.75 8.24
N ARG A 16 -21.85 -17.35 8.72
CA ARG A 16 -20.68 -18.25 8.89
C ARG A 16 -20.73 -19.03 10.20
N MET A 17 -21.61 -18.66 11.14
CA MET A 17 -21.77 -19.34 12.43
C MET A 17 -22.85 -20.42 12.36
N SER A 18 -22.69 -21.49 13.13
CA SER A 18 -23.76 -22.45 13.32
C SER A 18 -24.90 -21.84 14.16
N PRO A 19 -26.16 -22.31 14.02
CA PRO A 19 -27.26 -21.85 14.87
C PRO A 19 -26.98 -22.01 16.38
N ASP A 20 -26.28 -23.09 16.76
CA ASP A 20 -25.91 -23.36 18.15
C ASP A 20 -24.88 -22.36 18.68
N ASP A 21 -23.87 -22.03 17.87
CA ASP A 21 -22.87 -21.03 18.22
C ASP A 21 -23.47 -19.63 18.34
N LEU A 22 -24.38 -19.27 17.45
CA LEU A 22 -25.09 -17.99 17.51
C LEU A 22 -25.94 -17.90 18.79
N ALA A 23 -26.68 -18.96 19.12
CA ALA A 23 -27.47 -19.02 20.36
C ALA A 23 -26.57 -18.95 21.61
N ARG A 24 -25.39 -19.57 21.57
CA ARG A 24 -24.41 -19.51 22.66
C ARG A 24 -23.86 -18.10 22.84
N MET A 25 -23.47 -17.44 21.75
CA MET A 25 -23.00 -16.05 21.78
C MET A 25 -24.08 -15.09 22.29
N GLN A 26 -25.32 -15.23 21.84
CA GLN A 26 -26.46 -14.41 22.32
C GLN A 26 -26.69 -14.58 23.82
N ARG A 27 -26.65 -15.82 24.35
CA ARG A 27 -26.77 -16.06 25.80
C ARG A 27 -25.63 -15.44 26.59
N GLN A 28 -24.40 -15.53 26.10
CA GLN A 28 -23.24 -14.93 26.72
C GLN A 28 -23.36 -13.41 26.79
N LEU A 29 -23.70 -12.75 25.68
CA LEU A 29 -23.90 -11.29 25.66
C LEU A 29 -25.05 -10.85 26.58
N ALA A 30 -26.14 -11.61 26.65
CA ALA A 30 -27.25 -11.32 27.54
C ALA A 30 -26.90 -11.46 29.03
N SER A 31 -25.88 -12.27 29.38
CA SER A 31 -25.44 -12.46 30.76
C SER A 31 -24.66 -11.27 31.34
N ASN A 32 -24.19 -10.34 30.50
CA ASN A 32 -23.42 -9.17 30.91
C ASN A 32 -23.89 -7.90 30.15
N PRO A 33 -25.00 -7.27 30.57
CA PRO A 33 -25.58 -6.11 29.90
C PRO A 33 -24.69 -4.86 29.95
N ASP A 34 -23.88 -4.70 31.00
CA ASP A 34 -22.95 -3.58 31.14
C ASP A 34 -21.82 -3.66 30.10
N LEU A 35 -21.32 -4.87 29.80
CA LEU A 35 -20.36 -5.09 28.72
C LEU A 35 -20.94 -4.68 27.36
N VAL A 36 -22.19 -5.04 27.07
CA VAL A 36 -22.88 -4.66 25.82
C VAL A 36 -23.00 -3.14 25.70
N LYS A 37 -23.34 -2.47 26.81
CA LYS A 37 -23.41 -1.01 26.86
C LYS A 37 -22.05 -0.36 26.61
N LEU A 38 -21.00 -0.84 27.27
CA LEU A 38 -19.65 -0.32 27.13
C LEU A 38 -19.11 -0.55 25.70
N ALA A 39 -19.32 -1.73 25.12
CA ALA A 39 -19.00 -2.01 23.72
C ALA A 39 -19.74 -1.07 22.76
N SER A 40 -21.03 -0.83 23.00
CA SER A 40 -21.85 0.09 22.20
C SER A 40 -21.36 1.54 22.29
N GLU A 41 -20.97 1.99 23.48
CA GLU A 41 -20.38 3.32 23.70
C GLU A 41 -19.02 3.44 23.01
N SER A 42 -18.18 2.40 23.07
CA SER A 42 -16.90 2.36 22.36
C SER A 42 -17.09 2.49 20.85
N MET A 43 -18.07 1.79 20.27
CA MET A 43 -18.38 1.90 18.84
C MET A 43 -18.85 3.29 18.42
N ARG A 44 -19.54 4.03 19.31
CA ARG A 44 -19.98 5.41 19.03
C ARG A 44 -18.82 6.39 18.88
N ASN A 45 -17.69 6.12 19.54
CA ASN A 45 -16.52 6.99 19.53
C ASN A 45 -15.53 6.68 18.40
N MET A 46 -15.79 5.65 17.59
CA MET A 46 -14.95 5.28 16.45
C MET A 46 -15.32 6.05 15.19
N THR A 47 -14.34 6.39 14.36
CA THR A 47 -14.62 6.98 13.06
C THR A 47 -15.22 5.93 12.11
N PRO A 48 -15.94 6.33 11.04
CA PRO A 48 -16.42 5.39 10.03
C PRO A 48 -15.32 4.52 9.41
N GLN A 49 -14.10 5.07 9.27
CA GLN A 49 -12.94 4.33 8.77
C GLN A 49 -12.39 3.34 9.79
N ASP A 50 -12.32 3.73 11.08
CA ASP A 50 -11.95 2.79 12.14
C ASP A 50 -12.94 1.63 12.23
N LEU A 51 -14.23 1.90 12.05
CA LEU A 51 -15.26 0.86 11.99
C LEU A 51 -15.06 -0.07 10.79
N LYS A 52 -14.77 0.47 9.59
CA LYS A 52 -14.47 -0.33 8.38
C LYS A 52 -13.26 -1.24 8.59
N LEU A 53 -12.19 -0.73 9.21
CA LEU A 53 -10.98 -1.50 9.53
C LEU A 53 -11.25 -2.61 10.55
N ALA A 54 -11.99 -2.29 11.63
CA ALA A 54 -12.39 -3.29 12.62
C ALA A 54 -13.27 -4.38 12.00
N ALA A 55 -14.18 -3.99 11.11
CA ALA A 55 -15.00 -4.89 10.30
C ALA A 55 -14.13 -5.84 9.45
N GLN A 56 -13.18 -5.31 8.69
CA GLN A 56 -12.27 -6.13 7.87
C GLN A 56 -11.48 -7.13 8.71
N GLN A 57 -11.01 -6.70 9.89
CA GLN A 57 -10.31 -7.58 10.83
C GLN A 57 -11.23 -8.69 11.34
N LEU A 58 -12.47 -8.37 11.72
CA LEU A 58 -13.46 -9.37 12.14
C LEU A 58 -13.77 -10.39 11.04
N ASN A 59 -13.74 -9.98 9.76
CA ASN A 59 -13.98 -10.90 8.66
C ASN A 59 -12.85 -11.93 8.44
N GLN A 60 -11.63 -11.57 8.88
CA GLN A 60 -10.45 -12.43 8.82
C GLN A 60 -10.35 -13.36 10.04
N THR A 61 -11.03 -13.04 11.14
CA THR A 61 -11.10 -13.87 12.34
C THR A 61 -11.99 -15.09 12.11
N SER A 62 -11.57 -16.26 12.59
CA SER A 62 -12.40 -17.47 12.48
C SER A 62 -13.59 -17.45 13.46
N PRO A 63 -14.70 -18.17 13.18
CA PRO A 63 -15.81 -18.29 14.12
C PRO A 63 -15.39 -18.82 15.51
N GLU A 64 -14.43 -19.76 15.56
CA GLU A 64 -13.90 -20.32 16.82
C GLU A 64 -13.14 -19.27 17.63
N GLU A 65 -12.29 -18.48 16.98
CA GLU A 65 -11.57 -17.38 17.62
C GLU A 65 -12.52 -16.30 18.13
N MET A 66 -13.56 -15.97 17.35
CA MET A 66 -14.58 -14.99 17.76
C MET A 66 -15.32 -15.43 19.01
N LEU A 67 -15.71 -16.70 19.09
CA LEU A 67 -16.34 -17.28 20.29
C LEU A 67 -15.39 -17.26 21.50
N SER A 68 -14.11 -17.59 21.30
CA SER A 68 -13.10 -17.51 22.36
C SER A 68 -12.93 -16.09 22.89
N ILE A 69 -12.93 -15.08 22.00
CA ILE A 69 -12.89 -13.67 22.38
C ILE A 69 -14.16 -13.29 23.15
N ALA A 70 -15.34 -13.65 22.65
CA ALA A 70 -16.62 -13.36 23.31
C ALA A 70 -16.69 -13.97 24.71
N GLU A 71 -16.24 -15.21 24.89
CA GLU A 71 -16.13 -15.86 26.20
C GLU A 71 -15.23 -15.08 27.15
N LYS A 72 -14.01 -14.73 26.72
CA LYS A 72 -13.06 -13.96 27.55
C LYS A 72 -13.63 -12.60 27.93
N LEU A 73 -14.31 -11.94 27.00
CA LEU A 73 -14.92 -10.64 27.24
C LEU A 73 -16.09 -10.71 28.23
N THR A 74 -16.94 -11.73 28.12
CA THR A 74 -18.09 -11.89 29.03
C THR A 74 -17.70 -12.28 30.45
N MET A 75 -16.55 -12.96 30.62
CA MET A 75 -15.99 -13.30 31.92
C MET A 75 -15.22 -12.15 32.60
N ALA A 76 -14.83 -11.10 31.84
CA ALA A 76 -14.11 -9.96 32.38
C ALA A 76 -15.04 -9.02 33.16
N LYS A 77 -14.53 -8.45 34.26
CA LYS A 77 -15.27 -7.40 34.98
C LYS A 77 -15.29 -6.09 34.18
N PRO A 78 -16.29 -5.22 34.36
CA PRO A 78 -16.34 -3.92 33.71
C PRO A 78 -15.06 -3.08 33.91
N GLU A 79 -14.46 -3.11 35.10
CA GLU A 79 -13.22 -2.40 35.40
C GLU A 79 -12.01 -2.98 34.65
N GLU A 80 -11.95 -4.31 34.52
CA GLU A 80 -10.89 -5.01 33.77
C GLU A 80 -10.99 -4.71 32.28
N PHE A 81 -12.22 -4.70 31.74
CA PHE A 81 -12.46 -4.30 30.35
C PHE A 81 -12.03 -2.84 30.11
N ALA A 82 -12.44 -1.93 30.99
CA ALA A 82 -12.07 -0.52 30.89
C ALA A 82 -10.54 -0.33 30.94
N ALA A 83 -9.85 -1.05 31.82
CA ALA A 83 -8.39 -1.04 31.89
C ALA A 83 -7.72 -1.61 30.63
N MET A 84 -8.21 -2.75 30.12
CA MET A 84 -7.72 -3.35 28.88
C MET A 84 -7.89 -2.41 27.68
N LYS A 85 -9.04 -1.73 27.60
CA LYS A 85 -9.29 -0.71 26.58
C LYS A 85 -8.33 0.47 26.71
N ALA A 86 -8.17 1.03 27.91
CA ALA A 86 -7.27 2.15 28.14
C ALA A 86 -5.81 1.79 27.78
N GLN A 87 -5.39 0.56 28.09
CA GLN A 87 -4.09 0.04 27.70
C GLN A 87 -3.95 -0.07 26.18
N ALA A 88 -4.95 -0.62 25.49
CA ALA A 88 -4.95 -0.72 24.03
C ALA A 88 -4.90 0.67 23.36
N ASP A 89 -5.70 1.62 23.83
CA ASP A 89 -5.71 3.00 23.33
C ASP A 89 -4.35 3.68 23.54
N ALA A 90 -3.72 3.47 24.71
CA ALA A 90 -2.38 3.98 25.01
C ALA A 90 -1.31 3.36 24.10
N GLN A 91 -1.37 2.06 23.83
CA GLN A 91 -0.47 1.37 22.92
C GLN A 91 -0.59 1.89 21.49
N ILE A 92 -1.84 2.07 20.99
CA ILE A 92 -2.10 2.66 19.67
C ILE A 92 -1.52 4.08 19.60
N SER A 93 -1.79 4.90 20.61
CA SER A 93 -1.27 6.28 20.68
C SER A 93 0.26 6.33 20.69
N HIS A 94 0.90 5.46 21.46
CA HIS A 94 2.35 5.34 21.53
C HIS A 94 2.95 4.91 20.19
N ALA A 95 2.40 3.89 19.54
CA ALA A 95 2.84 3.42 18.22
C ALA A 95 2.75 4.53 17.16
N ILE A 96 1.61 5.23 17.10
CA ILE A 96 1.40 6.36 16.18
C ILE A 96 2.41 7.47 16.45
N SER A 97 2.67 7.80 17.72
CA SER A 97 3.62 8.85 18.09
C SER A 97 5.06 8.49 17.71
N GLY A 98 5.48 7.24 17.95
CA GLY A 98 6.78 6.73 17.52
C GLY A 98 6.95 6.78 16.01
N ALA A 99 5.95 6.32 15.26
CA ALA A 99 5.95 6.38 13.80
C ALA A 99 6.00 7.81 13.25
N LYS A 100 5.32 8.77 13.90
CA LYS A 100 5.40 10.19 13.52
C LYS A 100 6.83 10.73 13.69
N ALA A 101 7.50 10.39 14.79
CA ALA A 101 8.88 10.79 15.03
C ALA A 101 9.83 10.19 13.99
N LEU A 102 9.65 8.92 13.62
CA LEU A 102 10.41 8.27 12.56
C LEU A 102 10.18 8.93 11.19
N LYS A 103 8.92 9.21 10.84
CA LYS A 103 8.59 9.96 9.61
C LYS A 103 9.29 11.31 9.59
N GLN A 104 9.29 12.04 10.71
CA GLN A 104 9.95 13.34 10.79
C GLN A 104 11.46 13.25 10.59
N GLN A 105 12.13 12.26 11.19
CA GLN A 105 13.55 11.99 10.92
C GLN A 105 13.79 11.65 9.45
N GLY A 106 12.90 10.87 8.83
CA GLY A 106 12.94 10.57 7.40
C GLY A 106 12.83 11.84 6.54
N ASN A 107 11.93 12.75 6.88
CA ASN A 107 11.75 14.03 6.19
C ASN A 107 13.02 14.89 6.25
N GLU A 108 13.66 14.96 7.41
CA GLU A 108 14.91 15.71 7.60
C GLU A 108 16.06 15.12 6.78
N LEU A 109 16.17 13.79 6.74
CA LEU A 109 17.17 13.10 5.92
C LEU A 109 16.90 13.30 4.43
N HIS A 110 15.64 13.22 4.01
CA HIS A 110 15.22 13.45 2.62
C HIS A 110 15.55 14.86 2.16
N GLY A 111 15.24 15.87 2.98
CA GLY A 111 15.59 17.27 2.71
C GLY A 111 17.09 17.54 2.60
N ARG A 112 17.93 16.68 3.18
CA ARG A 112 19.40 16.71 3.06
C ARG A 112 19.93 15.85 1.90
N GLY A 113 19.05 15.26 1.08
CA GLY A 113 19.42 14.37 -0.03
C GLY A 113 19.88 12.97 0.39
N ARG A 114 19.75 12.61 1.67
CA ARG A 114 20.15 11.28 2.20
C ARG A 114 19.02 10.28 2.00
N TYR A 115 18.72 9.97 0.74
CA TYR A 115 17.50 9.24 0.36
C TYR A 115 17.47 7.79 0.87
N ALA A 116 18.59 7.07 0.88
CA ALA A 116 18.64 5.69 1.39
C ALA A 116 18.34 5.63 2.90
N GLU A 117 18.86 6.57 3.68
CA GLU A 117 18.63 6.64 5.12
C GLU A 117 17.23 7.14 5.45
N ALA A 118 16.73 8.11 4.66
CA ALA A 118 15.34 8.55 4.74
C ALA A 118 14.38 7.37 4.49
N ALA A 119 14.64 6.56 3.45
CA ALA A 119 13.87 5.37 3.16
C ALA A 119 13.83 4.41 4.36
N THR A 120 14.98 4.14 4.98
CA THR A 120 15.06 3.30 6.18
C THR A 120 14.16 3.80 7.31
N LYS A 121 14.07 5.12 7.52
CA LYS A 121 13.20 5.71 8.55
C LYS A 121 11.72 5.60 8.23
N TYR A 122 11.35 5.83 6.96
CA TYR A 122 9.96 5.70 6.53
C TYR A 122 9.48 4.26 6.58
N ASP A 123 10.33 3.30 6.20
CA ASP A 123 10.02 1.87 6.25
C ASP A 123 9.79 1.40 7.68
N LEU A 124 10.68 1.78 8.61
CA LEU A 124 10.49 1.49 10.04
C LEU A 124 9.20 2.10 10.59
N ALA A 125 8.84 3.32 10.17
CA ALA A 125 7.58 3.95 10.55
C ALA A 125 6.37 3.17 10.00
N LYS A 126 6.41 2.76 8.73
CA LYS A 126 5.37 1.97 8.06
C LYS A 126 5.16 0.63 8.75
N ASP A 127 6.24 -0.09 9.02
CA ASP A 127 6.21 -1.42 9.63
C ASP A 127 5.71 -1.39 11.07
N SER A 128 6.11 -0.39 11.86
CA SER A 128 5.65 -0.24 13.25
C SER A 128 4.13 -0.07 13.38
N LEU A 129 3.45 0.28 12.29
CA LEU A 129 2.00 0.51 12.25
C LEU A 129 1.22 -0.60 11.54
N LYS A 130 1.87 -1.63 10.99
CA LYS A 130 1.24 -2.63 10.10
C LYS A 130 -0.02 -3.27 10.69
N ASN A 131 0.01 -3.55 11.99
CA ASN A 131 -1.07 -4.23 12.71
C ASN A 131 -1.82 -3.31 13.69
N VAL A 132 -1.70 -1.98 13.53
CA VAL A 132 -2.37 -1.01 14.39
C VAL A 132 -3.75 -0.69 13.80
N PRO A 133 -4.87 -1.10 14.44
CA PRO A 133 -6.21 -0.94 13.88
C PRO A 133 -6.73 0.49 14.10
N SER A 134 -6.11 1.45 13.42
CA SER A 134 -6.48 2.87 13.49
C SER A 134 -6.37 3.53 12.12
N ALA A 135 -7.39 4.30 11.74
CA ALA A 135 -7.40 5.12 10.53
C ALA A 135 -6.24 6.13 10.50
N ALA A 136 -5.84 6.65 11.67
CA ALA A 136 -4.69 7.54 11.80
C ALA A 136 -3.37 6.80 11.53
N ALA A 137 -3.24 5.56 12.04
CA ALA A 137 -2.10 4.70 11.74
C ALA A 137 -2.05 4.33 10.25
N HIS A 138 -3.19 3.94 9.66
CA HIS A 138 -3.31 3.65 8.24
C HIS A 138 -2.90 4.86 7.37
N THR A 139 -3.44 6.05 7.67
CA THR A 139 -3.08 7.29 6.97
C THR A 139 -1.58 7.57 7.06
N LEU A 140 -0.99 7.37 8.24
CA LEU A 140 0.44 7.60 8.44
C LEU A 140 1.31 6.57 7.68
N ARG A 141 0.87 5.32 7.58
CA ARG A 141 1.52 4.29 6.73
C ARG A 141 1.54 4.72 5.27
N VAL A 142 0.38 5.10 4.72
CA VAL A 142 0.28 5.57 3.32
C VAL A 142 1.20 6.77 3.08
N GLN A 143 1.25 7.73 4.01
CA GLN A 143 2.18 8.86 3.91
C GLN A 143 3.65 8.42 3.89
N CYS A 144 4.03 7.44 4.71
CA CYS A 144 5.39 6.89 4.72
C CYS A 144 5.70 6.13 3.43
N SER A 145 4.77 5.33 2.91
CA SER A 145 4.88 4.65 1.61
C SER A 145 5.08 5.63 0.46
N LEU A 146 4.29 6.71 0.40
CA LEU A 146 4.50 7.75 -0.60
C LEU A 146 5.91 8.35 -0.48
N ASN A 147 6.35 8.66 0.74
CA ASN A 147 7.70 9.20 0.95
C ASN A 147 8.81 8.19 0.56
N LEU A 148 8.61 6.89 0.80
CA LEU A 148 9.48 5.81 0.30
C LEU A 148 9.58 5.84 -1.22
N MET A 149 8.45 5.90 -1.93
CA MET A 149 8.44 6.03 -3.39
C MET A 149 9.26 7.24 -3.84
N SER A 150 9.16 8.38 -3.13
CA SER A 150 9.98 9.55 -3.45
C SER A 150 11.49 9.29 -3.26
N CYS A 151 11.89 8.61 -2.18
CA CYS A 151 13.28 8.21 -1.97
C CYS A 151 13.79 7.26 -3.07
N TYR A 152 12.97 6.29 -3.46
CA TYR A 152 13.29 5.32 -4.51
C TYR A 152 13.44 5.99 -5.87
N MET A 153 12.52 6.88 -6.25
CA MET A 153 12.64 7.71 -7.45
C MET A 153 13.93 8.51 -7.47
N LYS A 154 14.26 9.20 -6.36
CA LYS A 154 15.48 10.02 -6.26
C LYS A 154 16.78 9.21 -6.27
N SER A 155 16.71 7.92 -5.96
CA SER A 155 17.86 7.01 -5.92
C SER A 155 17.94 6.09 -7.15
N GLY A 156 17.06 6.25 -8.15
CA GLY A 156 17.01 5.39 -9.33
C GLY A 156 16.50 3.96 -9.07
N ARG A 157 15.94 3.69 -7.89
CA ARG A 157 15.40 2.38 -7.50
C ARG A 157 13.96 2.22 -8.01
N PHE A 158 13.79 2.19 -9.33
CA PHE A 158 12.46 2.27 -9.93
C PHE A 158 11.59 1.03 -9.65
N GLU A 159 12.16 -0.17 -9.60
CA GLU A 159 11.41 -1.40 -9.26
C GLU A 159 10.83 -1.34 -7.84
N ASP A 160 11.61 -0.87 -6.87
CA ASP A 160 11.14 -0.68 -5.49
C ASP A 160 10.02 0.36 -5.41
N CYS A 161 10.13 1.44 -6.19
CA CYS A 161 9.06 2.43 -6.31
C CYS A 161 7.77 1.80 -6.87
N VAL A 162 7.89 0.93 -7.87
CA VAL A 162 6.75 0.23 -8.47
C VAL A 162 6.06 -0.68 -7.47
N ASN A 163 6.85 -1.46 -6.71
CA ASN A 163 6.33 -2.37 -5.70
C ASN A 163 5.59 -1.59 -4.59
N GLU A 164 6.22 -0.56 -4.04
CA GLU A 164 5.62 0.27 -2.97
C GLU A 164 4.35 0.99 -3.46
N GLY A 165 4.35 1.53 -4.68
CA GLY A 165 3.16 2.16 -5.27
C GLY A 165 2.01 1.18 -5.47
N SER A 166 2.33 -0.07 -5.84
CA SER A 166 1.32 -1.12 -6.01
C SER A 166 0.68 -1.52 -4.69
N GLU A 167 1.46 -1.61 -3.60
CA GLU A 167 0.91 -1.83 -2.26
C GLU A 167 -0.04 -0.72 -1.82
N VAL A 168 0.30 0.55 -2.09
CA VAL A 168 -0.57 1.69 -1.77
C VAL A 168 -1.88 1.60 -2.55
N LEU A 169 -1.85 1.25 -3.82
CA LEU A 169 -3.03 1.21 -4.69
C LEU A 169 -3.96 0.03 -4.41
N LEU A 170 -3.44 -1.10 -3.91
CA LEU A 170 -4.28 -2.26 -3.54
C LEU A 170 -5.23 -1.99 -2.36
N GLY A 171 -4.89 -1.04 -1.47
CA GLY A 171 -5.58 -0.85 -0.20
C GLY A 171 -6.39 0.44 -0.06
N ASN A 172 -6.48 1.28 -1.09
CA ASN A 172 -7.10 2.61 -0.99
C ASN A 172 -8.22 2.82 -2.02
N ASP A 173 -9.23 3.59 -1.63
CA ASP A 173 -10.28 4.04 -2.54
C ASP A 173 -9.75 5.13 -3.50
N ASP A 174 -10.12 5.06 -4.78
CA ASP A 174 -9.56 5.83 -5.90
C ASP A 174 -9.69 7.38 -5.83
N SER A 175 -10.42 7.91 -4.84
CA SER A 175 -10.76 9.34 -4.74
C SER A 175 -9.84 10.17 -3.85
N ARG A 176 -8.72 9.61 -3.39
CA ARG A 176 -7.81 10.28 -2.45
C ARG A 176 -6.61 10.89 -3.15
N ASN A 177 -6.19 12.08 -2.71
CA ASN A 177 -4.94 12.72 -3.16
C ASN A 177 -3.70 11.81 -2.99
N ASP A 178 -3.74 10.90 -2.02
CA ASP A 178 -2.69 9.90 -1.82
C ASP A 178 -2.58 8.93 -3.01
N VAL A 179 -3.72 8.54 -3.60
CA VAL A 179 -3.81 7.65 -4.76
C VAL A 179 -3.29 8.32 -6.03
N VAL A 180 -3.63 9.60 -6.25
CA VAL A 180 -3.07 10.39 -7.37
C VAL A 180 -1.55 10.41 -7.32
N LYS A 181 -0.97 10.66 -6.14
CA LYS A 181 0.49 10.66 -5.95
C LYS A 181 1.12 9.29 -6.17
N ALA A 182 0.43 8.21 -5.77
CA ALA A 182 0.90 6.85 -5.99
C ALA A 182 0.93 6.51 -7.48
N TYR A 183 -0.17 6.73 -8.21
CA TYR A 183 -0.22 6.55 -9.66
C TYR A 183 0.84 7.39 -10.38
N TYR A 184 0.93 8.69 -10.06
CA TYR A 184 1.90 9.59 -10.69
C TYR A 184 3.36 9.15 -10.46
N ARG A 185 3.72 8.72 -9.24
CA ARG A 185 5.08 8.27 -8.92
C ARG A 185 5.39 6.89 -9.52
N ARG A 186 4.43 5.97 -9.51
CA ARG A 186 4.58 4.63 -10.12
C ARG A 186 4.67 4.71 -11.63
N GLY A 187 3.86 5.55 -12.27
CA GLY A 187 3.94 5.84 -13.71
C GLY A 187 5.30 6.40 -14.13
N GLN A 188 5.85 7.36 -13.37
CA GLN A 188 7.21 7.84 -13.62
C GLN A 188 8.28 6.76 -13.40
N ALA A 189 8.11 5.87 -12.43
CA ALA A 189 9.02 4.75 -12.22
C ALA A 189 8.99 3.77 -13.41
N TYR A 190 7.80 3.45 -13.92
CA TYR A 190 7.64 2.65 -15.13
C TYR A 190 8.29 3.32 -16.36
N ARG A 191 8.15 4.64 -16.51
CA ARG A 191 8.85 5.40 -17.56
C ARG A 191 10.37 5.27 -17.42
N GLY A 192 10.89 5.39 -16.19
CA GLY A 192 12.30 5.17 -15.88
C GLY A 192 12.81 3.76 -16.21
N LEU A 193 11.93 2.75 -16.13
CA LEU A 193 12.19 1.36 -16.52
C LEU A 193 11.96 1.09 -18.03
N ARG A 194 11.64 2.11 -18.83
CA ARG A 194 11.23 1.98 -20.25
C ARG A 194 9.99 1.10 -20.47
N ASN A 195 9.18 0.88 -19.43
CA ASN A 195 7.86 0.27 -19.58
C ASN A 195 6.82 1.36 -19.87
N LEU A 196 6.89 1.92 -21.07
CA LEU A 196 6.12 3.11 -21.44
C LEU A 196 4.62 2.87 -21.45
N GLN A 197 4.15 1.66 -21.80
CA GLN A 197 2.73 1.33 -21.77
C GLN A 197 2.17 1.36 -20.33
N ALA A 198 2.87 0.76 -19.37
CA ALA A 198 2.46 0.82 -17.96
C ALA A 198 2.56 2.25 -17.40
N ALA A 199 3.57 3.01 -17.84
CA ALA A 199 3.73 4.41 -17.46
C ALA A 199 2.55 5.27 -17.91
N VAL A 200 2.15 5.18 -19.19
CA VAL A 200 0.98 5.89 -19.72
C VAL A 200 -0.28 5.49 -18.95
N ALA A 201 -0.52 4.19 -18.72
CA ALA A 201 -1.70 3.74 -18.00
C ALA A 201 -1.82 4.36 -16.59
N ASP A 202 -0.74 4.37 -15.81
CA ASP A 202 -0.72 4.98 -14.49
C ASP A 202 -0.86 6.51 -14.53
N LEU A 203 -0.17 7.18 -15.46
CA LEU A 203 -0.23 8.64 -15.61
C LEU A 203 -1.61 9.11 -16.09
N SER A 204 -2.24 8.37 -17.01
CA SER A 204 -3.62 8.60 -17.43
C SER A 204 -4.58 8.47 -16.25
N LYS A 205 -4.39 7.47 -15.38
CA LYS A 205 -5.23 7.32 -14.19
C LYS A 205 -5.04 8.45 -13.19
N ALA A 206 -3.79 8.90 -12.99
CA ALA A 206 -3.51 10.07 -12.17
C ALA A 206 -4.19 11.34 -12.72
N HIS A 207 -4.14 11.53 -14.05
CA HIS A 207 -4.76 12.67 -14.73
C HIS A 207 -6.30 12.60 -14.72
N GLU A 208 -6.90 11.42 -14.83
CA GLU A 208 -8.36 11.23 -14.70
C GLU A 208 -8.87 11.72 -13.34
N ILE A 209 -8.10 11.47 -12.27
CA ILE A 209 -8.47 11.84 -10.90
C ILE A 209 -8.18 13.33 -10.62
N SER A 210 -7.10 13.90 -11.19
CA SER A 210 -6.73 15.31 -11.04
C SER A 210 -6.44 15.93 -12.41
N PRO A 211 -7.49 16.25 -13.20
CA PRO A 211 -7.34 16.76 -14.55
C PRO A 211 -6.74 18.17 -14.62
N GLU A 212 -6.79 18.92 -13.51
CA GLU A 212 -6.24 20.27 -13.38
C GLU A 212 -4.74 20.32 -13.05
N ASP A 213 -4.11 19.19 -12.70
CA ASP A 213 -2.66 19.16 -12.42
C ASP A 213 -1.87 19.11 -13.73
N GLU A 214 -1.42 20.28 -14.18
CA GLU A 214 -0.63 20.43 -15.41
C GLU A 214 0.67 19.64 -15.37
N THR A 215 1.25 19.38 -14.19
CA THR A 215 2.47 18.57 -14.04
C THR A 215 2.22 17.13 -14.50
N ILE A 216 1.07 16.57 -14.12
CA ILE A 216 0.68 15.22 -14.53
C ILE A 216 0.40 15.20 -16.03
N ALA A 217 -0.33 16.21 -16.53
CA ALA A 217 -0.65 16.32 -17.95
C ALA A 217 0.60 16.44 -18.83
N GLU A 218 1.59 17.22 -18.42
CA GLU A 218 2.88 17.36 -19.12
C GLU A 218 3.62 16.02 -19.18
N VAL A 219 3.82 15.36 -18.04
CA VAL A 219 4.54 14.07 -17.98
C VAL A 219 3.80 12.99 -18.76
N LEU A 220 2.46 12.98 -18.76
CA LEU A 220 1.66 12.07 -19.57
C LEU A 220 1.91 12.30 -21.07
N ARG A 221 1.78 13.54 -21.56
CA ARG A 221 2.01 13.88 -22.98
C ARG A 221 3.42 13.51 -23.45
N ASP A 222 4.44 13.78 -22.63
CA ASP A 222 5.82 13.41 -22.93
C ASP A 222 5.98 11.90 -23.06
N THR A 223 5.39 11.14 -22.13
CA THR A 223 5.47 9.68 -22.11
C THR A 223 4.73 9.05 -23.30
N GLU A 224 3.57 9.61 -23.68
CA GLU A 224 2.84 9.21 -24.89
C GLU A 224 3.66 9.48 -26.17
N GLY A 225 4.35 10.62 -26.23
CA GLY A 225 5.25 10.95 -27.33
C GLY A 225 6.42 9.96 -27.45
N GLU A 226 7.04 9.60 -26.33
CA GLU A 226 8.10 8.56 -26.29
C GLU A 226 7.58 7.20 -26.77
N LEU A 227 6.38 6.81 -26.33
CA LEU A 227 5.77 5.54 -26.70
C LEU A 227 5.46 5.47 -28.20
N ALA A 228 4.95 6.56 -28.77
CA ALA A 228 4.70 6.66 -30.21
C ALA A 228 5.98 6.59 -31.04
N ALA A 229 7.07 7.21 -30.55
CA ALA A 229 8.38 7.14 -31.19
C ALA A 229 8.96 5.70 -31.19
N GLU A 230 8.78 4.93 -30.11
CA GLU A 230 9.20 3.52 -30.07
C GLU A 230 8.43 2.65 -31.08
N GLY A 231 7.14 2.91 -31.27
CA GLY A 231 6.30 2.19 -32.23
C GLY A 231 6.61 2.49 -33.71
N THR A 232 7.33 3.59 -33.99
CA THR A 232 7.67 4.03 -35.36
C THR A 232 9.11 3.71 -35.77
N MET A 233 9.95 3.21 -34.85
CA MET A 233 11.28 2.70 -35.19
C MET A 233 11.16 1.46 -36.09
N PRO A 234 11.75 1.46 -37.31
CA PRO A 234 11.71 0.29 -38.17
C PRO A 234 12.39 -0.88 -37.47
N LYS A 235 11.64 -1.99 -37.30
CA LYS A 235 12.17 -3.23 -36.73
C LYS A 235 13.33 -3.73 -37.58
N GLY A 236 14.55 -3.51 -37.11
CA GLY A 236 15.78 -4.17 -37.56
C GLY A 236 16.16 -3.90 -39.01
N VAL A 237 17.11 -3.00 -39.24
CA VAL A 237 18.02 -3.19 -40.38
C VAL A 237 18.84 -4.44 -40.04
N VAL A 238 18.48 -5.57 -40.64
CA VAL A 238 19.35 -6.75 -40.69
C VAL A 238 20.55 -6.31 -41.52
N ILE A 239 21.67 -6.03 -40.86
CA ILE A 239 22.95 -5.89 -41.55
C ILE A 239 23.35 -7.32 -41.90
N GLU A 240 23.00 -7.78 -43.10
CA GLU A 240 23.61 -8.97 -43.65
C GLU A 240 25.11 -8.68 -43.81
N GLU A 241 25.92 -9.39 -43.04
CA GLU A 241 27.36 -9.37 -43.15
C GLU A 241 27.73 -9.94 -44.53
N VAL A 242 28.01 -9.05 -45.49
CA VAL A 242 28.53 -9.45 -46.80
C VAL A 242 29.96 -9.93 -46.59
N VAL A 243 30.11 -11.25 -46.46
CA VAL A 243 31.41 -11.91 -46.53
C VAL A 243 31.83 -11.89 -48.00
N GLU A 244 32.66 -10.93 -48.40
CA GLU A 244 33.35 -10.99 -49.69
C GLU A 244 34.23 -12.24 -49.71
N GLU A 245 33.82 -13.27 -50.45
CA GLU A 245 34.69 -14.39 -50.79
C GLU A 245 35.89 -13.86 -51.59
N LEU A 246 37.06 -13.82 -50.95
CA LEU A 246 38.31 -13.57 -51.64
C LEU A 246 38.51 -14.61 -52.76
N PRO A 247 38.88 -14.18 -53.99
CA PRO A 247 39.07 -15.10 -55.09
C PRO A 247 40.16 -16.13 -54.78
N LYS A 248 39.84 -17.40 -55.03
CA LYS A 248 40.76 -18.54 -54.88
C LYS A 248 42.02 -18.29 -55.71
N GLY A 249 43.15 -18.08 -55.03
CA GLY A 249 44.45 -17.98 -55.70
C GLY A 249 45.55 -17.21 -54.99
N VAL A 250 45.31 -16.58 -53.83
CA VAL A 250 46.37 -15.87 -53.11
C VAL A 250 47.23 -16.86 -52.32
N VAL A 251 48.40 -17.18 -52.87
CA VAL A 251 49.48 -17.87 -52.16
C VAL A 251 50.14 -16.88 -51.21
N ILE A 252 50.04 -17.13 -49.91
CA ILE A 252 50.75 -16.34 -48.89
C ILE A 252 52.13 -16.98 -48.74
N GLU A 253 53.18 -16.30 -49.21
CA GLU A 253 54.57 -16.68 -48.94
C GLU A 253 54.91 -16.41 -47.46
N GLU A 254 55.18 -17.49 -46.72
CA GLU A 254 55.77 -17.44 -45.37
C GLU A 254 57.21 -16.92 -45.44
N GLN A 255 57.44 -15.67 -45.03
CA GLN A 255 58.79 -15.21 -44.68
C GLN A 255 59.13 -15.66 -43.24
N ARG A 256 59.90 -16.75 -43.14
CA ARG A 256 60.66 -17.10 -41.93
C ARG A 256 61.80 -16.09 -41.74
N ALA A 257 61.70 -15.24 -40.72
CA ALA A 257 62.85 -14.51 -40.18
C ALA A 257 63.57 -15.37 -39.12
N ARG A 258 64.89 -15.38 -39.22
CA ARG A 258 65.86 -16.14 -38.40
C ARG A 258 66.03 -15.55 -37.00
#